data_AF-A0A919VAU2-F1
#
_entry.id   AF-A0A919VAU2-F1
#
_cell.length_a   1.000
_cell.length_b   1.000
_cell.length_c   1.000
_cell.angle_alpha   90.00
_cell.angle_beta   90.00
_cell.angle_gamma   90.00
#
_symmetry.space_group_name_H-M   'P 1'
#
loop_
_entity.id
_entity.type
_entity.pdbx_description
1 polymer ?
#
loop_
_entity_poly.entity_id
_entity_poly.type
_entity_poly.pdbx_seq_one_letter_code
_entity_poly.pdbx_strand_id
1 'polypeptide(L)' 'MTVSADRRHITVCDKDADILYAEAEYATSMLGIHKVADSNGAAPGCGQDATYISLIDVFKLCPGIRSVKGSVGHL' A
#
# COMPACT_ATOMS: atom_id res chain seq x y z
N MET A 1 -4.08 -7.60 5.77
CA MET A 1 -3.26 -6.39 5.49
C MET A 1 -2.30 -6.01 6.62
N THR A 2 -1.08 -5.55 6.29
CA THR A 2 -0.09 -5.03 7.26
C THR A 2 0.72 -3.87 6.68
N VAL A 3 1.12 -2.91 7.53
CA VAL A 3 2.11 -1.88 7.19
C VAL A 3 3.32 -2.00 8.11
N SER A 4 4.51 -1.87 7.54
CA SER A 4 5.78 -1.78 8.26
C SER A 4 6.54 -0.58 7.72
N ALA A 5 6.97 0.31 8.60
CA ALA A 5 7.79 1.45 8.22
C ALA A 5 9.02 1.53 9.13
N ASP A 6 10.18 1.76 8.53
CA ASP A 6 11.29 2.41 9.21
C ASP A 6 11.30 3.90 8.85
N ARG A 7 12.19 4.69 9.47
CA ARG A 7 12.22 6.15 9.24
C ARG A 7 12.51 6.54 7.78
N ARG A 8 12.84 5.61 6.88
CA ARG A 8 13.15 5.84 5.46
C ARG A 8 12.41 4.94 4.48
N HIS A 9 12.00 3.74 4.89
CA HIS A 9 11.31 2.77 4.05
C HIS A 9 9.93 2.47 4.60
N ILE A 10 8.96 2.32 3.71
CA ILE A 10 7.62 1.85 4.05
C ILE A 10 7.27 0.67 3.16
N THR A 11 6.69 -0.35 3.76
CA THR A 11 6.16 -1.55 3.10
C THR A 11 4.71 -1.72 3.51
N VAL A 12 3.84 -1.85 2.53
CA VAL A 12 2.44 -2.25 2.73
C VAL A 12 2.24 -3.61 2.07
N CYS A 13 1.64 -4.55 2.80
CA CYS A 13 1.36 -5.88 2.28
C CYS A 13 -0.12 -6.20 2.42
N ASP A 14 -0.69 -6.71 1.33
CA ASP A 14 -1.90 -7.48 1.37
C ASP A 14 -1.58 -8.96 1.60
N LYS A 15 -2.25 -9.58 2.56
CA LYS A 15 -2.04 -11.00 2.91
C LYS A 15 -3.22 -11.86 2.46
N ASP A 16 -4.30 -11.22 2.05
CA ASP A 16 -5.59 -11.83 1.83
C ASP A 16 -5.93 -11.71 0.33
N ALA A 17 -6.60 -12.72 -0.22
CA ALA A 17 -7.13 -12.68 -1.58
C ALA A 17 -8.61 -12.30 -1.49
N ASP A 18 -8.91 -11.01 -1.46
CA ASP A 18 -10.28 -10.50 -1.35
C ASP A 18 -10.60 -9.43 -2.42
N ILE A 19 -11.49 -8.47 -2.13
CA ILE A 19 -11.84 -7.38 -3.06
C ILE A 19 -11.15 -6.06 -2.69
N LEU A 20 -10.43 -6.07 -1.58
CA LEU A 20 -9.70 -4.94 -1.05
C LEU A 20 -8.27 -5.03 -1.54
N TYR A 21 -7.60 -3.88 -1.60
CA TYR A 21 -6.16 -3.81 -1.80
C TYR A 21 -5.55 -3.00 -0.66
N ALA A 22 -4.31 -3.32 -0.29
CA ALA A 22 -3.60 -2.62 0.75
C ALA A 22 -2.91 -1.35 0.20
N GLU A 23 -3.28 -0.17 0.72
CA GLU A 23 -2.62 1.13 0.47
C GLU A 23 -2.13 1.73 1.79
N ALA A 24 -1.01 2.44 1.78
CA ALA A 24 -0.57 3.26 2.88
C ALA A 24 -0.27 4.69 2.39
N GLU A 25 -0.75 5.66 3.15
CA GLU A 25 -0.40 7.07 2.99
C GLU A 25 0.59 7.44 4.09
N TYR A 26 1.65 8.16 3.72
CA TYR A 26 2.65 8.60 4.69
C TYR A 26 3.09 10.04 4.43
N ALA A 27 3.40 10.74 5.51
CA ALA A 27 3.92 12.10 5.46
C ALA A 27 5.38 12.10 5.88
N THR A 28 6.15 12.96 5.22
CA THR A 28 7.57 13.12 5.48
C THR A 28 7.85 14.41 6.24
N SER A 29 9.02 14.48 6.88
CA SER A 29 9.52 15.65 7.62
C SER A 29 9.69 16.92 6.79
N MET A 30 9.62 16.81 5.46
CA MET A 30 9.58 17.93 4.51
C MET A 30 8.16 18.27 4.06
N LEU A 31 7.14 17.83 4.80
CA LEU A 31 5.71 18.03 4.51
C LEU A 31 5.24 17.42 3.16
N GLY A 32 5.99 16.48 2.60
CA GLY A 32 5.57 15.70 1.43
C GLY A 32 4.63 14.57 1.85
N ILE A 33 3.47 14.45 1.19
CA ILE A 33 2.51 13.36 1.38
C ILE A 33 2.64 12.40 0.19
N HIS A 34 2.80 11.12 0.49
CA HIS A 34 3.05 10.06 -0.48
C HIS A 34 2.11 8.89 -0.25
N LYS A 35 1.93 8.07 -1.29
CA LYS A 35 1.09 6.87 -1.24
C LYS A 35 1.84 5.69 -1.84
N VAL A 36 1.80 4.58 -1.13
CA VAL A 36 2.29 3.28 -1.60
C VAL A 36 1.14 2.29 -1.55
N ALA A 37 0.96 1.51 -2.61
CA ALA A 37 -0.06 0.47 -2.68
C ALA A 37 0.59 -0.86 -3.05
N ASP A 38 -0.01 -1.96 -2.61
CA ASP A 38 0.32 -3.26 -3.17
C ASP A 38 0.02 -3.27 -4.69
N SER A 39 1.04 -3.66 -5.44
CA SER A 39 0.98 -3.74 -6.90
C SER A 39 0.12 -4.92 -7.39
N ASN A 40 -0.12 -5.91 -6.54
CA ASN A 40 -0.89 -7.11 -6.89
C ASN A 40 -2.42 -6.94 -6.77
N GLY A 41 -2.88 -5.71 -6.53
CA GLY A 41 -4.31 -5.40 -6.48
C GLY A 41 -4.98 -6.08 -5.30
N ALA A 42 -6.02 -6.87 -5.56
CA ALA A 42 -6.77 -7.58 -4.53
C ALA A 42 -6.29 -9.03 -4.30
N ALA A 43 -5.07 -9.32 -4.75
CA ALA A 43 -4.38 -10.58 -4.48
C ALA A 43 -3.22 -10.31 -3.50
N PRO A 44 -2.77 -11.32 -2.73
CA PRO A 44 -1.67 -11.15 -1.79
C PRO A 44 -0.41 -10.63 -2.47
N GLY A 45 0.19 -9.59 -1.91
CA GLY A 45 1.34 -8.90 -2.47
C GLY A 45 1.87 -7.82 -1.53
N CYS A 46 2.98 -7.20 -1.91
CA CYS A 46 3.53 -6.07 -1.16
C CYS A 46 3.94 -4.93 -2.10
N GLY A 47 3.66 -3.71 -1.67
CA GLY A 47 4.18 -2.47 -2.23
C GLY A 47 5.22 -1.84 -1.30
N GLN A 48 6.24 -1.20 -1.88
CA GLN A 48 7.32 -0.56 -1.13
C GLN A 48 7.59 0.84 -1.67
N ASP A 49 7.93 1.76 -0.78
CA ASP A 49 8.44 3.08 -1.11
C ASP A 49 9.55 3.50 -0.14
N ALA A 50 10.39 4.44 -0.56
CA ALA A 50 11.54 4.91 0.19
C ALA A 50 11.74 6.42 0.01
N THR A 51 12.16 7.08 1.08
CA THR A 51 12.66 8.46 1.04
C THR A 51 14.17 8.52 1.27
N TYR A 52 14.86 9.32 0.46
CA TYR A 52 16.32 9.46 0.49
C TYR A 52 16.79 10.74 1.21
N ILE A 53 15.97 11.79 1.21
CA ILE A 53 16.32 13.12 1.72
C ILE A 53 15.44 13.57 2.90
N SER A 54 14.32 12.89 3.15
CA SER A 54 13.42 13.18 4.26
C SER A 54 13.25 11.93 5.14
N LEU A 55 12.48 12.08 6.23
CA LEU A 55 12.13 10.96 7.11
C LEU A 55 10.62 10.77 7.08
N ILE A 56 10.18 9.52 7.23
CA ILE A 56 8.77 9.19 7.44
C ILE A 56 8.44 9.48 8.90
N ASP A 57 7.52 10.42 9.14
CA ASP A 57 7.12 10.83 10.49
C ASP A 57 5.86 10.14 10.95
N VAL A 58 4.88 10.03 10.03
CA VAL A 58 3.59 9.40 10.27
C VAL A 58 3.15 8.62 9.05
N PHE A 59 2.43 7.54 9.29
CA PHE A 59 1.81 6.74 8.24
C PHE A 59 0.42 6.28 8.67
N LYS A 60 -0.41 5.98 7.68
CA LYS A 60 -1.76 5.48 7.81
C LYS A 60 -1.93 4.31 6.85
N LEU A 61 -2.44 3.19 7.35
CA LEU A 61 -2.92 2.10 6.51
C LEU A 61 -4.36 2.42 6.04
N CYS A 62 -4.57 2.33 4.73
CA CYS A 62 -5.82 2.59 4.04
C CYS A 62 -6.24 1.32 3.28
N PRO A 63 -7.31 0.60 3.67
CA PRO A 63 -7.91 -0.38 2.78
C PRO A 63 -8.58 0.35 1.61
N GLY A 64 -8.21 0.03 0.39
CA GLY A 64 -8.87 0.51 -0.83
C GLY A 64 -9.74 -0.59 -1.45
N ILE A 65 -10.78 -0.20 -2.19
CA ILE A 65 -11.55 -1.15 -3.00
C ILE A 65 -11.08 -0.99 -4.44
N ARG A 66 -10.43 -2.02 -4.99
CA ARG A 66 -10.22 -2.13 -6.44
C ARG A 66 -11.16 -3.23 -6.89
N SER A 67 -12.20 -2.88 -7.64
CA SER A 67 -12.87 -3.89 -8.45
C SER A 67 -11.83 -4.48 -9.40
N VAL A 68 -11.23 -5.60 -9.02
CA VAL A 68 -10.81 -6.60 -9.99
C VAL A 68 -12.05 -6.82 -10.83
N LYS A 69 -12.04 -6.35 -12.08
CA LYS A 69 -12.97 -6.84 -13.09
C LYS A 69 -12.70 -8.34 -13.09
N GLY A 70 -13.47 -9.08 -12.32
CA GLY A 70 -13.37 -10.51 -12.25
C GLY A 70 -13.42 -10.99 -13.70
N SER A 71 -12.42 -11.78 -14.06
CA SER A 71 -12.54 -12.72 -15.16
C SER A 71 -13.74 -13.61 -14.82
N VAL A 72 -14.95 -13.13 -15.14
CA VAL A 72 -16.13 -13.98 -15.23
C VAL A 72 -15.83 -14.86 -16.44
N GLY A 73 -15.29 -16.05 -16.18
CA GLY A 73 -15.33 -17.13 -17.13
C GLY A 73 -16.77 -17.23 -17.62
N HIS A 74 -16.97 -16.98 -18.91
CA HIS A 74 -18.18 -17.38 -19.60
C HIS A 74 -18.32 -18.89 -19.40
N LEU A 75 -19.39 -19.29 -18.72
CA LEU A 75 -19.97 -20.62 -18.85
C LEU A 75 -20.41 -20.87 -20.30
#